data_AF-A0A1Q3CHR5-F1
#
_entry.id   AF-A0A1Q3CHR5-F1
#
_cell.length_a   1.000
_cell.length_b   1.000
_cell.length_c   1.000
_cell.angle_alpha   90.00
_cell.angle_beta   90.00
_cell.angle_gamma   90.00
#
_symmetry.space_group_name_H-M   'P 1'
#
loop_
_entity.id
_entity.type
_entity.pdbx_description
1 polymer ?
#
loop_
_entity_poly.entity_id
_entity_poly.type
_entity_poly.pdbx_seq_one_letter_code
_entity_poly.pdbx_strand_id
1 'polypeptide(L)'
;VANIVFMAIEEKEEEEVNFSFDELQDAYENLFHEYKNVCLKNKSLKKNAISMSKEIENLKNENSNYINEIEILNVSLKLTNDFKDEHENLKIEIDALKKTFSKFTNSSKKLDTLLGLQICVFDKASLGCDEMKNVTHFKNFFVKKNESKITCNYCGKQGHISTSCVHKKEFGFGKTKKVWVPKGTTLTNPQGPKFIWVPKV
;
A
#
# COMPACT_ATOMS: atom_id res chain seq x y z
N VAL A 1 44.27 -17.03 -69.54
CA VAL A 1 43.54 -17.76 -70.61
C VAL A 1 42.12 -17.94 -70.13
N ALA A 2 41.18 -17.18 -70.68
CA ALA A 2 39.77 -17.21 -70.28
C ALA A 2 39.00 -18.05 -71.32
N ASN A 3 38.48 -19.20 -70.89
CA ASN A 3 37.61 -20.04 -71.71
C ASN A 3 36.20 -19.45 -71.71
N ILE A 4 35.89 -18.68 -72.75
CA ILE A 4 34.51 -18.34 -73.09
C ILE A 4 33.88 -19.61 -73.68
N VAL A 5 32.98 -20.22 -72.91
CA VAL A 5 32.16 -21.34 -73.39
C VAL A 5 31.12 -20.78 -74.36
N PHE A 6 31.29 -21.05 -75.64
CA PHE A 6 30.25 -20.89 -76.66
C PHE A 6 29.13 -21.89 -76.35
N MET A 7 28.03 -21.44 -75.75
CA MET A 7 26.78 -22.19 -75.84
C MET A 7 26.31 -22.08 -77.29
N ALA A 8 26.41 -23.18 -78.03
CA ALA A 8 25.73 -23.34 -79.30
C ALA A 8 24.23 -23.19 -79.04
N ILE A 9 23.68 -22.04 -79.40
CA ILE A 9 22.24 -21.88 -79.53
C ILE A 9 21.92 -22.64 -80.81
N GLU A 10 21.37 -23.85 -80.67
CA GLU A 10 20.58 -24.43 -81.76
C GLU A 10 19.53 -23.37 -82.10
N GLU A 11 19.66 -22.73 -83.27
CA GLU A 11 18.61 -21.94 -83.89
C GLU A 11 17.45 -22.91 -84.16
N LYS A 12 16.66 -23.21 -83.11
CA LYS A 12 15.27 -23.57 -83.31
C LYS A 12 14.69 -22.36 -84.02
N GLU A 13 14.31 -22.56 -85.29
CA GLU A 13 13.48 -21.61 -86.03
C GLU A 13 12.37 -21.14 -85.08
N GLU A 14 12.56 -19.95 -84.51
CA GLU A 14 11.52 -19.29 -83.75
C GLU A 14 10.44 -19.04 -84.79
N GLU A 15 9.31 -19.74 -84.71
CA GLU A 15 8.13 -19.41 -85.51
C GLU A 15 7.88 -17.92 -85.32
N GLU A 16 8.24 -17.13 -86.33
CA GLU A 16 8.16 -15.68 -86.29
C GLU A 16 6.68 -15.30 -86.36
N VAL A 17 6.03 -15.31 -85.19
CA VAL A 17 4.63 -14.91 -85.06
C VAL A 17 4.56 -13.40 -85.33
N ASN A 18 4.27 -13.06 -86.57
CA ASN A 18 4.10 -11.67 -87.01
C ASN A 18 2.76 -11.14 -86.49
N PHE A 19 2.76 -10.59 -85.28
CA PHE A 19 1.63 -9.83 -84.75
C PHE A 19 1.38 -8.59 -85.59
N SER A 20 0.11 -8.29 -85.86
CA SER A 20 -0.26 -7.00 -86.46
C SER A 20 0.01 -5.87 -85.46
N PHE A 21 0.34 -4.68 -85.98
CA PHE A 21 0.48 -3.48 -85.16
C PHE A 21 -0.77 -3.21 -84.31
N ASP A 22 -1.96 -3.43 -84.88
CA ASP A 22 -3.24 -3.23 -84.20
C ASP A 22 -3.41 -4.20 -83.02
N GLU A 23 -2.98 -5.46 -83.17
CA GLU A 23 -3.05 -6.46 -82.09
C GLU A 23 -2.11 -6.09 -80.93
N LEU A 24 -0.92 -5.56 -81.24
CA LEU A 24 0.03 -5.10 -80.25
C LEU A 24 -0.49 -3.87 -79.49
N GLN A 25 -1.13 -2.93 -80.21
CA GLN A 25 -1.72 -1.73 -79.63
C GLN A 25 -2.87 -2.09 -78.67
N ASP A 26 -3.78 -2.97 -79.08
CA ASP A 26 -4.89 -3.45 -78.24
C ASP A 26 -4.37 -4.17 -76.99
N ALA A 27 -3.35 -5.02 -77.12
CA ALA A 27 -2.72 -5.69 -75.99
C ALA A 27 -2.08 -4.69 -75.00
N TYR A 28 -1.40 -3.67 -75.51
CA TYR A 28 -0.80 -2.62 -74.68
C TYR A 28 -1.86 -1.81 -73.92
N GLU A 29 -2.95 -1.42 -74.58
CA GLU A 29 -4.03 -0.66 -73.94
C GLU A 29 -4.71 -1.44 -72.82
N ASN A 30 -4.97 -2.74 -73.06
CA ASN A 30 -5.50 -3.65 -72.05
C ASN A 30 -4.55 -3.76 -70.85
N LEU A 31 -3.26 -3.99 -71.10
CA LEU A 31 -2.23 -4.07 -70.06
C LEU A 31 -2.14 -2.76 -69.25
N PHE A 32 -2.17 -1.60 -69.92
CA PHE A 32 -2.13 -0.30 -69.27
C PHE A 32 -3.36 -0.06 -68.38
N HIS A 33 -4.54 -0.46 -68.85
CA HIS A 33 -5.77 -0.38 -68.07
C HIS A 33 -5.71 -1.27 -66.81
N GLU A 34 -5.23 -2.52 -66.94
CA GLU A 34 -5.02 -3.40 -65.79
C GLU A 34 -4.00 -2.84 -64.80
N TYR A 35 -2.87 -2.31 -65.30
CA TYR A 35 -1.87 -1.65 -64.46
C TYR A 35 -2.47 -0.50 -63.65
N LYS A 36 -3.29 0.35 -64.28
CA LYS A 36 -3.97 1.46 -63.61
C LYS A 36 -4.91 0.95 -62.51
N ASN A 37 -5.65 -0.13 -62.76
CA ASN A 37 -6.53 -0.75 -61.78
C ASN A 37 -5.75 -1.33 -60.59
N VAL A 38 -4.62 -1.99 -60.83
CA VAL A 38 -3.72 -2.51 -59.78
C VAL A 38 -3.17 -1.36 -58.94
N CYS A 39 -2.76 -0.25 -59.56
CA CYS A 39 -2.30 0.95 -58.85
C CYS A 39 -3.35 1.49 -57.87
N LEU A 40 -4.62 1.56 -58.28
CA LEU A 40 -5.71 2.00 -57.43
C LEU A 40 -5.94 1.04 -56.25
N LYS A 41 -5.94 -0.27 -56.52
CA LYS A 41 -6.05 -1.30 -55.48
C LYS A 41 -4.91 -1.18 -54.46
N ASN A 42 -3.66 -1.02 -54.92
CA ASN A 42 -2.50 -0.87 -54.05
C ASN A 42 -2.59 0.39 -53.17
N LYS A 43 -3.08 1.51 -53.72
CA LYS A 43 -3.33 2.73 -52.93
C LYS A 43 -4.37 2.50 -51.82
N SER A 44 -5.41 1.71 -52.08
CA SER A 44 -6.41 1.35 -51.07
C SER A 44 -5.82 0.43 -50.00
N LEU A 45 -5.11 -0.63 -50.40
CA LEU A 45 -4.43 -1.55 -49.48
C LEU A 45 -3.43 -0.84 -48.58
N LYS A 46 -2.66 0.13 -49.10
CA LYS A 46 -1.74 0.93 -48.29
C LYS A 46 -2.46 1.73 -47.19
N LYS A 47 -3.64 2.29 -47.48
CA LYS A 47 -4.46 2.98 -46.48
C LYS A 47 -4.97 2.01 -45.41
N ASN A 48 -5.46 0.85 -45.84
CA ASN A 48 -5.95 -0.19 -44.93
C ASN A 48 -4.83 -0.70 -44.02
N ALA A 49 -3.64 -0.95 -44.56
CA ALA A 49 -2.47 -1.35 -43.78
C ALA A 49 -2.12 -0.33 -42.68
N ILE A 50 -2.09 0.97 -43.01
CA ILE A 50 -1.85 2.04 -42.02
C ILE A 50 -2.95 2.06 -40.95
N SER A 51 -4.22 1.87 -41.34
CA SER A 51 -5.34 1.82 -40.40
C SER A 51 -5.21 0.64 -39.43
N MET A 52 -4.95 -0.56 -39.95
CA MET A 52 -4.78 -1.77 -39.16
C MET A 52 -3.57 -1.67 -38.22
N SER A 53 -2.46 -1.07 -38.67
CA SER A 53 -1.29 -0.85 -37.79
C SER A 53 -1.62 0.03 -36.59
N LYS A 54 -2.43 1.09 -36.77
CA LYS A 54 -2.89 1.94 -35.66
C LYS A 54 -3.80 1.18 -34.69
N GLU A 55 -4.70 0.35 -35.21
CA GLU A 55 -5.59 -0.46 -34.39
C GLU A 55 -4.81 -1.48 -33.54
N ILE A 56 -3.79 -2.12 -34.12
CA ILE A 56 -2.88 -3.00 -33.39
C ILE A 56 -2.15 -2.25 -32.27
N GLU A 57 -1.67 -1.03 -32.52
CA GLU A 57 -1.01 -0.20 -31.51
C GLU A 57 -1.95 0.16 -30.36
N ASN A 58 -3.20 0.53 -30.67
CA ASN A 58 -4.22 0.82 -29.67
C ASN A 58 -4.53 -0.41 -28.81
N LEU A 59 -4.80 -1.57 -29.43
CA LEU A 59 -5.06 -2.82 -28.72
C LEU A 59 -3.87 -3.25 -27.85
N LYS A 60 -2.64 -3.00 -28.30
CA LYS A 60 -1.44 -3.28 -27.51
C LYS A 60 -1.38 -2.41 -26.26
N ASN A 61 -1.74 -1.13 -26.36
CA ASN A 61 -1.80 -0.23 -25.21
C ASN A 61 -2.91 -0.63 -24.23
N GLU A 62 -4.10 -0.98 -24.73
CA GLU A 62 -5.21 -1.49 -23.90
C GLU A 62 -4.81 -2.78 -23.18
N ASN A 63 -4.18 -3.73 -23.88
CA ASN A 63 -3.72 -4.97 -23.27
C ASN A 63 -2.66 -4.72 -22.18
N SER A 64 -1.76 -3.75 -22.38
CA SER A 64 -0.82 -3.33 -21.34
C SER A 64 -1.51 -2.77 -20.11
N ASN A 65 -2.61 -2.02 -20.28
CA ASN A 65 -3.39 -1.50 -19.16
C ASN A 65 -4.07 -2.63 -18.39
N TYR A 66 -4.69 -3.59 -19.08
CA TYR A 66 -5.31 -4.74 -18.43
C TYR A 66 -4.31 -5.60 -17.66
N ILE A 67 -3.09 -5.78 -18.17
CA ILE A 67 -2.02 -6.48 -17.45
C ILE A 67 -1.69 -5.76 -16.13
N ASN A 68 -1.58 -4.43 -16.15
CA ASN A 68 -1.31 -3.65 -14.95
C ASN A 68 -2.46 -3.73 -13.93
N GLU A 69 -3.71 -3.69 -14.39
CA GLU A 69 -4.89 -3.84 -13.52
C GLU A 69 -4.92 -5.23 -12.85
N ILE A 70 -4.61 -6.29 -13.60
CA ILE A 70 -4.52 -7.66 -13.06
C ILE A 70 -3.43 -7.74 -11.99
N GLU A 71 -2.27 -7.11 -12.21
CA GLU A 71 -1.18 -7.10 -11.22
C GLU A 71 -1.61 -6.40 -9.92
N ILE A 72 -2.27 -5.24 -10.01
CA ILE A 72 -2.80 -4.51 -8.85
C ILE A 72 -3.83 -5.36 -8.08
N LEU A 73 -4.74 -6.00 -8.81
CA LEU A 73 -5.75 -6.88 -8.21
C LEU A 73 -5.11 -8.09 -7.51
N ASN A 74 -4.07 -8.68 -8.09
CA ASN A 74 -3.37 -9.81 -7.50
C ASN A 74 -2.65 -9.41 -6.19
N VAL A 75 -2.01 -8.25 -6.16
CA VAL A 75 -1.41 -7.70 -4.92
C VAL A 75 -2.49 -7.46 -3.85
N SER A 76 -3.64 -6.90 -4.26
CA SER A 76 -4.77 -6.64 -3.36
C SER A 76 -5.37 -7.94 -2.79
N LEU A 77 -5.46 -8.99 -3.62
CA LEU A 77 -5.93 -10.32 -3.21
C LEU A 77 -4.98 -10.94 -2.18
N LYS A 78 -3.66 -10.87 -2.43
CA LYS A 78 -2.65 -11.37 -1.50
C LYS A 78 -2.76 -10.70 -0.14
N LEU A 79 -2.84 -9.37 -0.12
CA LEU A 79 -3.01 -8.60 1.11
C LEU A 79 -4.31 -8.97 1.85
N THR A 80 -5.40 -9.22 1.13
CA THR A 80 -6.68 -9.62 1.72
C THR A 80 -6.59 -11.00 2.40
N ASN A 81 -5.87 -11.94 1.80
CA ASN A 81 -5.63 -13.25 2.40
C ASN A 81 -4.80 -13.14 3.67
N ASP A 82 -3.71 -12.36 3.64
CA ASP A 82 -2.86 -12.12 4.82
C ASP A 82 -3.70 -11.55 5.99
N PHE A 83 -4.58 -10.57 5.72
CA PHE A 83 -5.49 -10.02 6.73
C PHE A 83 -6.51 -11.01 7.26
N LYS A 84 -6.99 -11.94 6.42
CA LYS A 84 -7.96 -12.96 6.83
C LYS A 84 -7.34 -13.94 7.82
N ASP A 85 -6.11 -14.37 7.55
CA ASP A 85 -5.36 -15.28 8.42
C ASP A 85 -5.03 -14.60 9.76
N GLU A 86 -4.59 -13.34 9.75
CA GLU A 86 -4.39 -12.55 10.97
C GLU A 86 -5.68 -12.42 11.80
N HIS A 87 -6.82 -12.15 11.15
CA HIS A 87 -8.10 -12.05 11.83
C HIS A 87 -8.55 -13.36 12.48
N GLU A 88 -8.31 -14.50 11.82
CA GLU A 88 -8.62 -15.82 12.36
C GLU A 88 -7.75 -16.14 13.59
N ASN A 89 -6.45 -15.82 13.54
CA ASN A 89 -5.54 -15.95 14.67
C ASN A 89 -5.98 -15.07 15.86
N LEU A 90 -6.29 -13.79 15.62
CA LEU A 90 -6.75 -12.88 16.66
C LEU A 90 -8.06 -13.35 17.31
N LYS A 91 -8.96 -13.98 16.53
CA LYS A 91 -10.20 -14.53 17.06
C LYS A 91 -9.93 -15.67 18.05
N ILE A 92 -8.97 -16.56 17.74
CA ILE A 92 -8.55 -17.64 18.64
C ILE A 92 -7.96 -17.07 19.94
N GLU A 93 -7.08 -16.06 19.84
CA GLU A 93 -6.49 -15.41 21.01
C GLU A 93 -7.54 -14.73 21.90
N ILE A 94 -8.50 -14.03 21.30
CA ILE A 94 -9.61 -13.38 22.03
C ILE A 94 -10.43 -14.43 22.80
N ASP A 95 -10.76 -15.57 22.19
CA ASP A 95 -11.56 -16.59 22.84
C ASP A 95 -10.78 -17.28 23.97
N ALA A 96 -9.46 -17.47 23.81
CA ALA A 96 -8.58 -17.91 24.89
C ALA A 96 -8.55 -16.88 26.05
N LEU A 97 -8.43 -15.59 25.74
CA LEU A 97 -8.40 -14.50 26.73
C LEU A 97 -9.75 -14.34 27.46
N LYS A 98 -10.87 -14.46 26.76
CA LYS A 98 -12.21 -14.48 27.39
C LYS A 98 -12.33 -15.61 28.41
N LYS A 99 -11.80 -16.79 28.08
CA LYS A 99 -11.80 -17.96 28.98
C LYS A 99 -10.94 -17.72 30.22
N THR A 100 -9.76 -17.12 30.08
CA THR A 100 -8.91 -16.78 31.25
C THR A 100 -9.55 -15.67 32.10
N PHE A 101 -10.15 -14.65 31.46
CA PHE A 101 -10.85 -13.58 32.16
C PHE A 101 -12.05 -14.09 32.97
N SER A 102 -12.87 -14.99 32.40
CA SER A 102 -13.98 -15.61 33.14
C SER A 102 -13.52 -16.34 34.40
N LYS A 103 -12.42 -17.11 34.32
CA LYS A 103 -11.82 -17.76 35.49
C LYS A 103 -11.34 -16.74 36.52
N PHE A 104 -10.65 -15.68 36.07
CA PHE A 104 -10.17 -14.60 36.93
C PHE A 104 -11.32 -13.87 37.64
N THR A 105 -12.40 -13.52 36.93
CA THR A 105 -13.59 -12.90 37.51
C THR A 105 -14.24 -13.79 38.57
N ASN A 106 -14.33 -15.10 38.32
CA ASN A 106 -14.87 -16.05 39.28
C ASN A 106 -14.00 -16.14 40.55
N SER A 107 -12.67 -16.14 40.43
CA SER A 107 -11.78 -16.08 41.59
C SER A 107 -11.87 -14.75 42.34
N SER A 108 -11.99 -13.62 41.62
CA SER A 108 -12.14 -12.29 42.24
C SER A 108 -13.39 -12.23 43.12
N LYS A 109 -14.55 -12.64 42.61
CA LYS A 109 -15.80 -12.65 43.39
C LYS A 109 -15.69 -13.46 44.68
N LYS A 110 -14.98 -14.61 44.64
CA LYS A 110 -14.73 -15.43 45.83
C LYS A 110 -13.85 -14.69 46.83
N LEU A 111 -12.78 -14.03 46.36
CA LEU A 111 -11.91 -13.22 47.20
C LEU A 111 -12.66 -12.03 47.82
N ASP A 112 -13.44 -11.31 47.02
CA ASP A 112 -14.25 -10.17 47.47
C ASP A 112 -15.26 -10.59 48.55
N THR A 113 -15.87 -11.78 48.39
CA THR A 113 -16.77 -12.35 49.42
C THR A 113 -16.01 -12.64 50.72
N LEU A 114 -14.81 -13.23 50.63
CA LEU A 114 -13.96 -13.55 51.78
C LEU A 114 -13.51 -12.29 52.53
N LEU A 115 -13.05 -11.26 51.79
CA LEU A 115 -12.60 -9.99 52.36
C LEU A 115 -13.77 -9.18 52.92
N GLY A 116 -14.93 -9.19 52.26
CA GLY A 116 -16.15 -8.55 52.76
C GLY A 116 -16.59 -9.13 54.11
N LEU A 117 -16.46 -10.44 54.30
CA LEU A 117 -16.70 -11.08 55.60
C LEU A 117 -15.63 -10.71 56.65
N GLN A 118 -14.37 -10.54 56.24
CA GLN A 118 -13.25 -10.21 57.14
C GLN A 118 -13.27 -8.76 57.64
N ILE A 119 -14.01 -7.86 56.98
CA ILE A 119 -14.15 -6.44 57.39
C ILE A 119 -15.13 -6.25 58.58
N CYS A 120 -15.93 -7.26 58.94
CA CYS A 120 -16.89 -7.20 60.04
C CYS A 120 -16.45 -7.97 61.30
N VAL A 121 -15.22 -7.73 61.80
CA VAL A 121 -14.83 -8.14 63.16
C VAL A 121 -14.22 -6.94 63.89
N PHE A 122 -15.10 -6.07 64.39
CA PHE A 122 -14.73 -4.97 65.30
C PHE A 122 -14.94 -5.31 66.78
N ASP A 123 -15.50 -6.47 67.10
CA ASP A 123 -15.58 -6.92 68.49
C ASP A 123 -14.25 -7.54 68.90
N LYS A 124 -13.32 -6.67 69.31
CA LYS A 124 -12.10 -7.06 70.05
C LYS A 124 -12.39 -7.62 71.46
N ALA A 125 -13.64 -7.79 71.85
CA ALA A 125 -14.04 -8.07 73.22
C ALA A 125 -13.92 -9.53 73.68
N SER A 126 -13.28 -10.44 72.93
CA SER A 126 -13.33 -11.88 73.25
C SER A 126 -12.03 -12.67 73.10
N LEU A 127 -10.93 -12.03 72.71
CA LEU A 127 -9.59 -12.67 72.64
C LEU A 127 -8.66 -12.11 73.72
N GLY A 128 -8.97 -12.36 74.99
CA GLY A 128 -8.03 -12.48 76.13
C GLY A 128 -6.88 -11.46 76.28
N CYS A 129 -6.94 -10.29 75.65
CA CYS A 129 -5.96 -9.23 75.80
C CYS A 129 -6.55 -8.21 76.76
N ASP A 130 -5.93 -8.06 77.93
CA ASP A 130 -6.27 -7.01 78.87
C ASP A 130 -6.36 -5.66 78.16
N GLU A 131 -7.32 -4.83 78.57
CA GLU A 131 -7.47 -3.46 78.10
C GLU A 131 -6.17 -2.69 78.35
N MET A 132 -5.29 -2.66 77.35
CA MET A 132 -4.11 -1.83 77.37
C MET A 132 -4.59 -0.37 77.31
N LYS A 133 -4.57 0.30 78.46
CA LYS A 133 -4.96 1.72 78.64
C LYS A 133 -4.17 2.71 77.77
N ASN A 134 -3.22 2.24 76.95
CA ASN A 134 -2.33 3.05 76.13
C ASN A 134 -2.27 2.59 74.66
N VAL A 135 -3.36 2.07 74.09
CA VAL A 135 -3.37 1.83 72.63
C VAL A 135 -3.35 3.18 71.93
N THR A 136 -2.15 3.60 71.51
CA THR A 136 -2.02 4.58 70.45
C THR A 136 -2.82 4.04 69.26
N HIS A 137 -3.87 4.76 68.89
CA HIS A 137 -4.52 4.55 67.61
C HIS A 137 -3.41 4.61 66.55
N PHE A 138 -2.95 3.46 66.07
CA PHE A 138 -2.18 3.44 64.84
C PHE A 138 -3.13 3.97 63.77
N LYS A 139 -2.94 5.24 63.42
CA LYS A 139 -3.61 5.86 62.28
C LYS A 139 -3.40 4.91 61.11
N ASN A 140 -4.51 4.46 60.53
CA ASN A 140 -4.60 3.68 59.31
C ASN A 140 -3.31 3.76 58.47
N PHE A 141 -2.62 2.63 58.29
CA PHE A 141 -1.49 2.51 57.37
C PHE A 141 -1.89 2.77 55.90
N PHE A 142 -3.17 2.97 55.62
CA PHE A 142 -3.61 3.75 54.48
C PHE A 142 -3.24 5.21 54.70
N VAL A 143 -1.99 5.53 54.38
CA VAL A 143 -1.60 6.89 54.02
C VAL A 143 -2.66 7.38 53.04
N LYS A 144 -3.53 8.32 53.46
CA LYS A 144 -4.30 9.12 52.50
C LYS A 144 -3.25 9.61 51.52
N LYS A 145 -3.27 9.15 50.26
CA LYS A 145 -2.41 9.70 49.22
C LYS A 145 -2.58 11.21 49.35
N ASN A 146 -1.52 11.91 49.75
CA ASN A 146 -1.48 13.36 49.62
C ASN A 146 -1.93 13.60 48.19
N GLU A 147 -3.03 14.34 48.02
CA GLU A 147 -3.56 14.67 46.70
C GLU A 147 -2.37 15.07 45.85
N SER A 148 -2.06 14.26 44.83
CA SER A 148 -0.87 14.48 44.04
C SER A 148 -1.02 15.88 43.48
N LYS A 149 -0.19 16.82 43.91
CA LYS A 149 -0.16 18.16 43.34
C LYS A 149 0.21 17.96 41.88
N ILE A 150 -0.80 17.92 41.01
CA ILE A 150 -0.63 17.68 39.58
C ILE A 150 0.18 18.86 39.04
N THR A 151 1.49 18.69 38.91
CA THR A 151 2.39 19.65 38.29
C THR A 151 2.53 19.33 36.80
N CYS A 152 2.49 20.36 35.98
CA CYS A 152 2.72 20.23 34.55
C CYS A 152 4.21 20.06 34.26
N ASN A 153 4.61 18.96 33.61
CA ASN A 153 6.02 18.73 33.21
C ASN A 153 6.55 19.72 32.15
N TYR A 154 5.69 20.55 31.55
CA TYR A 154 6.09 21.54 30.53
C TYR A 154 6.37 22.92 31.14
N CYS A 155 5.48 23.42 32.01
CA CYS A 155 5.61 24.77 32.59
C CYS A 155 5.87 24.79 34.09
N GLY A 156 5.94 23.63 34.76
CA GLY A 156 6.20 23.51 36.19
C GLY A 156 5.06 23.96 37.13
N LYS A 157 3.95 24.49 36.60
CA LYS A 157 2.81 24.97 37.41
C LYS A 157 1.90 23.84 37.85
N GLN A 158 1.33 23.96 39.05
CA GLN A 158 0.33 23.04 39.62
C GLN A 158 -1.06 23.23 38.98
N GLY A 159 -1.88 22.19 39.01
CA GLY A 159 -3.29 22.20 38.61
C GLY A 159 -3.61 21.65 37.21
N HIS A 160 -2.62 21.22 36.42
CA HIS A 160 -2.87 20.66 35.09
C HIS A 160 -1.73 19.74 34.61
N ILE A 161 -2.04 18.85 33.64
CA ILE A 161 -1.06 17.94 33.02
C ILE A 161 -0.48 18.55 31.74
N SER A 162 0.67 18.04 31.27
CA SER A 162 1.38 18.60 30.11
C SER A 162 0.58 18.61 28.80
N THR A 163 -0.43 17.76 28.64
CA THR A 163 -1.30 17.73 27.46
C THR A 163 -2.31 18.87 27.45
N SER A 164 -2.72 19.36 28.62
CA SER A 164 -3.67 20.47 28.77
C SER A 164 -2.97 21.81 29.04
N CYS A 165 -1.65 21.87 28.96
CA CYS A 165 -0.87 23.08 29.21
C CYS A 165 -1.08 24.13 28.10
N VAL A 166 -1.52 25.34 28.50
CA VAL A 166 -1.76 26.46 27.58
C VAL A 166 -0.47 26.88 26.86
N HIS A 167 0.67 26.90 27.56
CA HIS A 167 1.98 27.20 26.96
C HIS A 167 2.39 26.18 25.88
N LYS A 168 1.84 24.96 25.89
CA LYS A 168 2.05 23.95 24.85
C LYS A 168 1.10 24.13 23.66
N LYS A 169 -0.06 24.78 23.86
CA LYS A 169 -1.01 25.12 22.79
C LYS A 169 -0.62 26.41 22.07
N GLU A 170 -0.08 27.39 22.79
CA GLU A 170 0.23 28.72 22.22
C GLU A 170 1.58 28.79 21.50
N PHE A 171 2.59 27.98 21.88
CA PHE A 171 3.82 27.83 21.11
C PHE A 171 3.62 26.83 19.96
N GLY A 172 2.93 27.32 18.91
CA GLY A 172 2.65 26.60 17.67
C GLY A 172 3.88 26.21 16.87
N PHE A 173 4.64 25.23 17.34
CA PHE A 173 5.48 24.43 16.45
C PHE A 173 4.62 23.29 15.90
N GLY A 174 4.34 23.37 14.61
CA GLY A 174 3.51 22.44 13.85
C GLY A 174 3.83 20.98 14.17
N LYS A 175 2.79 20.14 14.13
CA LYS A 175 2.81 18.69 14.37
C LYS A 175 4.08 18.05 13.78
N THR A 176 5.13 17.91 14.58
CA THR A 176 6.33 17.18 14.19
C THR A 176 5.95 15.70 14.17
N LYS A 177 5.86 15.12 12.96
CA LYS A 177 5.72 13.68 12.78
C LYS A 177 6.95 13.02 13.42
N LYS A 178 6.73 12.29 14.53
CA LYS A 178 7.77 11.45 15.12
C LYS A 178 7.82 10.16 14.32
N VAL A 179 8.94 9.92 13.65
CA VAL A 179 9.25 8.63 12.99
C VAL A 179 10.07 7.80 13.97
N TRP A 180 9.73 6.53 14.12
CA TRP A 180 10.49 5.59 14.95
C TRP A 180 11.78 5.20 14.21
N VAL A 181 12.93 5.29 14.88
CA VAL A 181 14.23 4.96 14.30
C VAL A 181 15.02 4.07 15.26
N PRO A 182 15.69 3.00 14.79
CA PRO A 182 16.54 2.15 15.63
C PRO A 182 17.69 2.92 16.28
N LYS A 183 18.04 2.56 17.52
CA LYS A 183 19.15 3.16 18.28
C LYS A 183 20.48 2.97 17.53
N GLY A 184 21.20 4.07 17.29
CA GLY A 184 22.50 4.09 16.59
C GLY A 184 22.49 4.83 15.25
N THR A 185 21.32 5.27 14.78
CA THR A 185 21.20 5.98 13.49
C THR A 185 21.34 7.49 13.68
N THR A 186 22.38 8.11 13.10
CA THR A 186 22.48 9.57 12.98
C THR A 186 21.61 10.04 11.81
N LEU A 187 20.62 10.89 12.10
CA LEU A 187 19.80 11.54 11.07
C LEU A 187 20.65 12.59 10.34
N THR A 188 21.29 12.20 9.26
CA THR A 188 21.78 13.16 8.26
C THR A 188 20.57 13.75 7.55
N ASN A 189 20.51 15.08 7.53
CA ASN A 189 19.50 15.91 6.89
C ASN A 189 18.91 15.29 5.60
N PRO A 190 17.59 15.06 5.49
CA PRO A 190 17.00 14.66 4.22
C PRO A 190 17.22 15.79 3.22
N GLN A 191 17.98 15.48 2.18
CA GLN A 191 18.36 16.44 1.15
C GLN A 191 17.16 16.69 0.21
N GLY A 192 16.34 17.70 0.54
CA GLY A 192 15.38 18.37 -0.36
C GLY A 192 13.93 18.50 0.17
N PRO A 193 13.08 19.42 -0.38
CA PRO A 193 13.34 20.56 -1.26
C PRO A 193 13.31 21.91 -0.51
N LYS A 194 14.13 22.87 -0.98
CA LYS A 194 14.19 24.26 -0.48
C LYS A 194 12.85 24.98 -0.69
N PHE A 195 12.12 25.24 0.38
CA PHE A 195 11.17 26.36 0.46
C PHE A 195 11.22 26.97 1.86
N ILE A 196 12.16 27.89 2.06
CA ILE A 196 12.06 28.89 3.12
C ILE A 196 11.87 30.23 2.42
N TRP A 197 10.66 30.77 2.52
CA TRP A 197 10.35 32.15 2.18
C TRP A 197 11.07 33.07 3.17
N VAL A 198 11.76 34.09 2.65
CA VAL A 198 12.34 35.17 3.48
C VAL A 198 11.65 36.47 3.09
N PRO A 199 11.14 37.28 4.04
CA PRO A 199 10.57 38.59 3.73
C PRO A 199 11.67 39.56 3.29
N LYS A 200 11.40 40.37 2.25
CA LYS A 200 12.30 41.47 1.88
C LYS A 200 12.18 42.61 2.90
N VAL A 201 13.33 43.10 3.36
CA VAL A 201 13.50 44.43 3.96
C VAL A 201 13.63 45.45 2.85
#